data_AF-A0AAQ0U7D3-F1
#
_entry.id   AF-A0AAQ0U7D3-F1
#
_cell.length_a   1.000
_cell.length_b   1.000
_cell.length_c   1.000
_cell.angle_alpha   90.00
_cell.angle_beta   90.00
_cell.angle_gamma   90.00
#
_symmetry.space_group_name_H-M   'P 1'
#
loop_
_entity.id
_entity.type
_entity.pdbx_description
1 polymer ?
#
loop_
_entity_poly.entity_id
_entity_poly.type
_entity_poly.pdbx_seq_one_letter_code
_entity_poly.pdbx_strand_id
1 'polypeptide(L)'
;MSWTRKEIAIIVTATAVGLVVVLVVGVNLAASVVKRVLPSYEAVAETSQRLTDTDMQFPEIDCTPVDWRGDITRQKRYAEGVMACLDEMWSPTVDRELRGGNLVTPHVDMRLEGDDAPILCGEGADVYGISFYCPRNQTIRIWTYDSFNELDLVRVATHEYGHHLQEAMGIESQLSSLAARENDHREVMLMTQRLEAQAECLSGVSANHILPYLAELSVQEDDIDIPGEDPEDTHPSQANNRMWFNRGMQEGLSSCDTWNAPESEIR
;
A
#
# COMPACT_ATOMS: atom_id res chain seq x y z
N MET A 1 -11.26 -27.05 65.10
CA MET A 1 -11.57 -28.07 64.06
C MET A 1 -10.32 -28.28 63.24
N SER A 2 -9.73 -29.49 63.29
CA SER A 2 -8.61 -29.84 62.41
C SER A 2 -9.17 -30.57 61.21
N TRP A 3 -8.75 -30.16 60.01
CA TRP A 3 -9.19 -30.76 58.76
C TRP A 3 -8.44 -32.08 58.56
N THR A 4 -9.15 -33.12 58.14
CA THR A 4 -8.55 -34.41 57.84
C THR A 4 -7.69 -34.31 56.58
N ARG A 5 -6.67 -35.17 56.46
CA ARG A 5 -5.81 -35.22 55.26
C ARG A 5 -6.60 -35.41 53.96
N LYS A 6 -7.75 -36.11 54.01
CA LYS A 6 -8.64 -36.28 52.86
C LYS A 6 -9.32 -34.97 52.46
N GLU A 7 -9.80 -34.19 53.41
CA GLU A 7 -10.44 -32.90 53.13
C GLU A 7 -9.42 -31.87 52.60
N ILE A 8 -8.19 -31.86 53.14
CA ILE A 8 -7.10 -31.03 52.60
C ILE A 8 -6.75 -31.43 51.16
N ALA A 9 -6.65 -32.74 50.87
CA ALA A 9 -6.37 -33.21 49.52
C ALA A 9 -7.45 -32.76 48.53
N ILE A 10 -8.73 -32.92 48.87
CA ILE A 10 -9.85 -32.51 48.00
C ILE A 10 -9.81 -31.01 47.68
N ILE A 11 -9.54 -30.16 48.68
CA ILE A 11 -9.45 -28.71 48.47
C ILE A 11 -8.27 -28.37 47.55
N VAL A 12 -7.10 -28.95 47.79
CA VAL A 12 -5.91 -28.69 46.97
C VAL A 12 -6.17 -29.10 45.52
N THR A 13 -6.77 -30.27 45.27
CA THR A 13 -7.08 -30.72 43.91
C THR A 13 -8.14 -29.83 43.25
N ALA A 14 -9.21 -29.46 43.97
CA ALA A 14 -10.26 -28.60 43.44
C ALA A 14 -9.74 -27.20 43.09
N THR A 15 -8.85 -26.65 43.92
CA THR A 15 -8.22 -25.35 43.68
C THR A 15 -7.25 -25.42 42.49
N ALA A 16 -6.45 -26.48 42.39
CA ALA A 16 -5.54 -26.69 41.27
C ALA A 16 -6.30 -26.87 39.94
N VAL A 17 -7.37 -27.67 39.93
CA VAL A 17 -8.24 -27.83 38.75
C VAL A 17 -8.90 -26.51 38.38
N GLY A 18 -9.43 -25.75 39.36
CA GLY A 18 -9.99 -24.42 39.12
C GLY A 18 -8.98 -23.45 38.50
N LEU A 19 -7.74 -23.45 38.99
CA LEU A 19 -6.66 -22.61 38.44
C LEU A 19 -6.30 -23.00 37.00
N VAL A 20 -6.19 -24.30 36.73
CA VAL A 20 -5.93 -24.83 35.38
C VAL A 20 -7.07 -24.47 34.42
N VAL A 21 -8.33 -24.61 34.84
CA VAL A 21 -9.50 -24.25 34.02
C VAL A 21 -9.49 -22.75 33.73
N VAL A 22 -9.25 -21.89 34.72
CA VAL A 22 -9.18 -20.43 34.52
C VAL A 22 -8.03 -20.05 33.57
N LEU A 23 -6.86 -20.68 33.71
CA LEU A 23 -5.73 -20.47 32.81
C LEU A 23 -6.05 -20.91 31.38
N VAL A 24 -6.57 -22.11 31.19
CA VAL A 24 -6.88 -22.66 29.86
C VAL A 24 -8.00 -21.86 29.19
N VAL A 25 -9.07 -21.54 29.91
CA VAL A 25 -10.17 -20.73 29.37
C VAL A 25 -9.70 -19.31 29.07
N GLY A 26 -8.93 -18.69 29.98
CA GLY A 26 -8.36 -17.35 29.79
C GLY A 26 -7.44 -17.25 28.58
N VAL A 27 -6.55 -18.23 28.40
CA VAL A 27 -5.65 -18.31 27.23
C VAL A 27 -6.43 -18.51 25.93
N ASN A 28 -7.45 -19.38 25.92
CA ASN A 28 -8.28 -19.58 24.74
C ASN A 28 -9.13 -18.35 24.40
N LEU A 29 -9.67 -17.65 25.40
CA LEU A 29 -10.39 -16.39 25.19
C LEU A 29 -9.47 -15.32 24.63
N ALA A 30 -8.28 -15.14 25.22
CA ALA A 30 -7.29 -14.19 24.74
C ALA A 30 -6.86 -14.51 23.30
N ALA A 31 -6.56 -15.77 22.99
CA ALA A 31 -6.22 -16.19 21.63
C ALA A 31 -7.38 -15.96 20.64
N SER A 32 -8.63 -16.17 21.06
CA SER A 32 -9.81 -15.91 20.22
C SER A 32 -10.05 -14.42 19.99
N VAL A 33 -9.81 -13.58 21.00
CA VAL A 33 -9.90 -12.11 20.88
C VAL A 33 -8.77 -11.59 19.99
N VAL A 34 -7.54 -12.04 20.19
CA VAL A 34 -6.38 -11.66 19.34
C VAL A 34 -6.63 -12.03 17.88
N LYS A 35 -7.17 -13.23 17.59
CA LYS A 35 -7.56 -13.63 16.22
C LYS A 35 -8.70 -12.80 15.62
N ARG A 36 -9.54 -12.17 16.43
CA ARG A 36 -10.62 -11.27 15.95
C ARG A 36 -10.17 -9.83 15.75
N VAL A 37 -9.04 -9.45 16.35
CA VAL A 37 -8.56 -8.06 16.37
C VAL A 37 -7.41 -7.85 15.38
N LEU A 38 -6.60 -8.88 15.10
CA LEU A 38 -5.47 -8.77 14.17
C LEU A 38 -5.87 -9.19 12.75
N PRO A 39 -5.46 -8.45 11.71
CA PRO A 39 -5.80 -8.75 10.32
C PRO A 39 -5.12 -10.04 9.85
N SER A 40 -5.87 -10.93 9.18
CA SER A 40 -5.35 -12.08 8.43
C SER A 40 -5.04 -11.69 6.99
N TYR A 41 -4.31 -12.53 6.25
CA TYR A 41 -4.12 -12.35 4.80
C TYR A 41 -5.46 -12.16 4.08
N GLU A 42 -6.45 -13.01 4.41
CA GLU A 42 -7.81 -12.92 3.87
C GLU A 42 -8.45 -11.55 4.14
N ALA A 43 -8.27 -10.98 5.33
CA ALA A 43 -8.79 -9.64 5.64
C ALA A 43 -8.10 -8.53 4.81
N VAL A 44 -6.78 -8.65 4.56
CA VAL A 44 -6.06 -7.71 3.69
C VAL A 44 -6.55 -7.84 2.25
N ALA A 45 -6.68 -9.07 1.75
CA ALA A 45 -7.18 -9.36 0.41
C ALA A 45 -8.62 -8.86 0.20
N GLU A 46 -9.53 -9.08 1.17
CA GLU A 46 -10.90 -8.55 1.14
C GLU A 46 -10.93 -7.01 1.14
N THR A 47 -10.07 -6.37 1.95
CA THR A 47 -9.97 -4.90 1.98
C THR A 47 -9.44 -4.36 0.65
N SER A 48 -8.45 -5.04 0.06
CA SER A 48 -7.94 -4.76 -1.27
C SER A 48 -9.04 -4.90 -2.33
N GLN A 49 -9.81 -5.99 -2.30
CA GLN A 49 -10.89 -6.21 -3.26
C GLN A 49 -11.97 -5.13 -3.19
N ARG A 50 -12.25 -4.54 -2.03
CA ARG A 50 -13.17 -3.39 -1.97
C ARG A 50 -12.68 -2.19 -2.78
N LEU A 51 -11.37 -1.99 -2.90
CA LEU A 51 -10.79 -0.95 -3.75
C LEU A 51 -10.90 -1.32 -5.24
N THR A 52 -10.66 -2.58 -5.59
CA THR A 52 -10.47 -3.00 -7.00
C THR A 52 -11.70 -3.62 -7.66
N ASP A 53 -12.53 -4.36 -6.91
CA ASP A 53 -13.77 -5.01 -7.37
C ASP A 53 -14.96 -4.04 -7.29
N THR A 54 -14.89 -2.98 -8.08
CA THR A 54 -15.91 -1.94 -8.13
C THR A 54 -16.38 -1.70 -9.56
N ASP A 55 -17.68 -1.48 -9.72
CA ASP A 55 -18.33 -1.04 -10.96
C ASP A 55 -18.28 0.49 -11.13
N MET A 56 -17.48 1.16 -10.31
CA MET A 56 -17.28 2.61 -10.34
C MET A 56 -16.80 3.04 -11.73
N GLN A 57 -17.45 4.08 -12.25
CA GLN A 57 -16.94 4.84 -13.38
C GLN A 57 -16.26 6.09 -12.84
N PHE A 58 -15.01 6.30 -13.24
CA PHE A 58 -14.31 7.54 -12.91
C PHE A 58 -14.97 8.73 -13.61
N PRO A 59 -15.05 9.90 -12.95
CA PRO A 59 -15.57 11.10 -13.59
C PRO A 59 -14.73 11.48 -14.80
N GLU A 60 -15.33 12.00 -15.87
CA GLU A 60 -14.57 12.66 -16.93
C GLU A 60 -13.95 13.95 -16.33
N ILE A 61 -12.63 13.95 -16.15
CA ILE A 61 -11.89 15.10 -15.61
C ILE A 61 -11.03 15.72 -16.70
N ASP A 62 -11.04 17.05 -16.78
CA ASP A 62 -10.04 17.79 -17.56
C ASP A 62 -8.79 17.96 -16.71
N CYS A 63 -7.98 16.91 -16.65
CA CYS A 63 -6.67 16.99 -16.02
C CYS A 63 -5.67 17.61 -17.00
N THR A 64 -5.54 18.93 -16.92
CA THR A 64 -4.43 19.64 -17.56
C THR A 64 -3.57 20.27 -16.46
N PRO A 65 -2.51 19.59 -15.98
CA PRO A 65 -1.56 20.20 -15.05
C PRO A 65 -0.94 21.45 -15.67
N VAL A 66 -0.28 22.27 -14.85
CA VAL A 66 0.57 23.36 -15.36
C VAL A 66 1.59 22.80 -16.35
N ASP A 67 1.99 23.56 -17.38
CA ASP A 67 2.96 23.07 -18.36
C ASP A 67 4.23 22.48 -17.70
N TRP A 68 4.66 21.31 -18.16
CA TRP A 68 5.94 20.73 -17.76
C TRP A 68 7.12 21.66 -18.10
N ARG A 69 8.03 21.80 -17.13
CA ARG A 69 9.24 22.63 -17.21
C ARG A 69 10.34 21.98 -16.37
N GLY A 70 11.60 22.11 -16.79
CA GLY A 70 12.74 21.47 -16.13
C GLY A 70 13.23 22.11 -14.83
N ASP A 71 12.50 23.07 -14.24
CA ASP A 71 12.85 23.61 -12.92
C ASP A 71 12.02 22.96 -11.81
N ILE A 72 12.68 22.53 -10.73
CA ILE A 72 12.04 21.75 -9.66
C ILE A 72 10.86 22.47 -9.00
N THR A 73 10.86 23.80 -8.96
CA THR A 73 9.72 24.56 -8.40
C THR A 73 8.47 24.41 -9.27
N ARG A 74 8.62 24.40 -10.60
CA ARG A 74 7.50 24.14 -11.51
C ARG A 74 7.14 22.66 -11.59
N GLN A 75 8.13 21.76 -11.56
CA GLN A 75 7.85 20.32 -11.44
C GLN A 75 7.04 20.00 -10.19
N LYS A 76 7.35 20.67 -9.05
CA LYS A 76 6.54 20.54 -7.84
C LYS A 76 5.10 20.98 -8.03
N ARG A 77 4.88 22.12 -8.69
CA ARG A 77 3.50 22.57 -9.00
C ARG A 77 2.79 21.63 -9.97
N TYR A 78 3.53 21.01 -10.89
CA TYR A 78 3.00 19.97 -11.77
C TYR A 78 2.54 18.77 -10.95
N ALA A 79 3.40 18.24 -10.07
CA ALA A 79 3.06 17.13 -9.18
C ALA A 79 1.85 17.46 -8.28
N GLU A 80 1.80 18.65 -7.68
CA GLU A 80 0.64 19.11 -6.92
C GLU A 80 -0.65 19.14 -7.77
N GLY A 81 -0.56 19.53 -9.04
CA GLY A 81 -1.67 19.45 -10.00
C GLY A 81 -2.09 18.02 -10.31
N VAL A 82 -1.14 17.10 -10.48
CA VAL A 82 -1.41 15.65 -10.62
C VAL A 82 -2.13 15.12 -9.39
N MET A 83 -1.68 15.44 -8.17
CA MET A 83 -2.38 15.03 -6.93
C MET A 83 -3.82 15.53 -6.88
N ALA A 84 -4.06 16.77 -7.29
CA ALA A 84 -5.42 17.32 -7.35
C ALA A 84 -6.31 16.57 -8.36
N CYS A 85 -5.79 16.20 -9.53
CA CYS A 85 -6.52 15.37 -10.49
C CYS A 85 -6.83 13.98 -9.92
N LEU A 86 -5.87 13.38 -9.23
CA LEU A 86 -6.04 12.07 -8.60
C LEU A 86 -7.06 12.11 -7.47
N ASP A 87 -7.07 13.17 -6.65
CA ASP A 87 -8.09 13.37 -5.63
C ASP A 87 -9.49 13.45 -6.26
N GLU A 88 -9.67 14.23 -7.33
CA GLU A 88 -10.95 14.35 -8.03
C GLU A 88 -11.40 13.01 -8.63
N MET A 89 -10.46 12.27 -9.23
CA MET A 89 -10.69 10.94 -9.79
C MET A 89 -11.12 9.92 -8.73
N TRP A 90 -10.39 9.83 -7.62
CA TRP A 90 -10.51 8.73 -6.65
C TRP A 90 -11.47 9.02 -5.49
N SER A 91 -11.80 10.29 -5.21
CA SER A 91 -12.72 10.66 -4.13
C SER A 91 -14.04 9.88 -4.18
N PRO A 92 -14.73 9.71 -5.34
CA PRO A 92 -15.96 8.91 -5.39
C PRO A 92 -15.79 7.46 -4.90
N THR A 93 -14.67 6.82 -5.23
CA THR A 93 -14.36 5.43 -4.86
C THR A 93 -14.11 5.31 -3.38
N VAL A 94 -13.26 6.18 -2.85
CA VAL A 94 -12.92 6.20 -1.44
C VAL A 94 -14.14 6.57 -0.59
N ASP A 95 -14.92 7.58 -0.99
CA ASP A 95 -16.15 7.99 -0.30
C ASP A 95 -17.18 6.86 -0.24
N ARG A 96 -17.40 6.15 -1.36
CA ARG A 96 -18.33 5.02 -1.43
C ARG A 96 -17.90 3.90 -0.48
N GLU A 97 -16.64 3.50 -0.56
CA GLU A 97 -16.15 2.35 0.20
C GLU A 97 -15.99 2.65 1.68
N LEU A 98 -15.57 3.86 2.04
CA LEU A 98 -15.40 4.28 3.44
C LEU A 98 -16.69 4.86 4.06
N ARG A 99 -17.79 4.94 3.31
CA ARG A 99 -19.09 5.51 3.72
C ARG A 99 -18.99 6.96 4.21
N GLY A 100 -18.39 7.81 3.38
CA GLY A 100 -18.14 9.23 3.67
C GLY A 100 -16.80 9.49 4.37
N GLY A 101 -15.82 8.63 4.13
CA GLY A 101 -14.44 8.90 4.53
C GLY A 101 -13.79 9.84 3.52
N ASN A 102 -13.22 10.95 4.00
CA ASN A 102 -12.58 11.92 3.13
C ASN A 102 -11.19 11.42 2.72
N LEU A 103 -10.98 11.26 1.41
CA LEU A 103 -9.65 11.22 0.81
C LEU A 103 -8.96 12.56 1.12
N VAL A 104 -7.76 12.49 1.71
CA VAL A 104 -7.00 13.69 2.10
C VAL A 104 -5.85 13.84 1.14
N THR A 105 -5.81 14.97 0.43
CA THR A 105 -4.74 15.30 -0.50
C THR A 105 -3.35 15.09 0.14
N PRO A 106 -2.49 14.23 -0.44
CA PRO A 106 -1.15 14.05 0.07
C PRO A 106 -0.30 15.31 -0.15
N HIS A 107 0.61 15.58 0.78
CA HIS A 107 1.64 16.60 0.60
C HIS A 107 2.70 16.15 -0.41
N VAL A 108 3.27 17.09 -1.16
CA VAL A 108 4.36 16.80 -2.11
C VAL A 108 5.69 17.36 -1.58
N ASP A 109 6.68 16.47 -1.44
CA ASP A 109 8.07 16.79 -1.08
C ASP A 109 9.02 16.41 -2.24
N MET A 110 9.19 17.31 -3.21
CA MET A 110 10.14 17.09 -4.31
C MET A 110 11.57 17.47 -3.92
N ARG A 111 12.54 16.63 -4.31
CA ARG A 111 13.98 16.75 -3.99
C ARG A 111 14.84 16.50 -5.21
N LEU A 112 15.95 17.21 -5.34
CA LEU A 112 17.01 16.83 -6.26
C LEU A 112 17.87 15.73 -5.63
N GLU A 113 18.33 14.78 -6.43
CA GLU A 113 19.40 13.88 -6.01
C GLU A 113 20.60 14.70 -5.50
N GLY A 114 21.05 14.44 -4.28
CA GLY A 114 22.06 15.29 -3.61
C GLY A 114 21.52 16.14 -2.47
N ASP A 115 20.21 16.40 -2.42
CA ASP A 115 19.60 17.28 -1.41
C ASP A 115 19.55 16.65 -0.01
N ASP A 116 19.87 17.46 1.01
CA ASP A 116 19.55 17.09 2.39
C ASP A 116 18.02 17.02 2.57
N ALA A 117 17.50 15.87 2.99
CA ALA A 117 16.08 15.64 3.22
C ALA A 117 15.76 15.31 4.68
N PRO A 118 14.66 15.87 5.25
CA PRO A 118 14.21 15.50 6.59
C PRO A 118 13.65 14.07 6.60
N ILE A 119 13.78 13.39 7.73
CA ILE A 119 13.15 12.08 7.94
C ILE A 119 11.63 12.26 8.05
N LEU A 120 10.85 11.58 7.20
CA LEU A 120 9.38 11.68 7.18
C LEU A 120 8.69 10.50 7.86
N CYS A 121 9.13 9.26 7.59
CA CYS A 121 8.40 8.06 8.02
C CYS A 121 8.95 7.44 9.30
N GLY A 122 10.18 7.83 9.69
CA GLY A 122 10.90 7.33 10.86
C GLY A 122 12.33 6.94 10.49
N GLU A 123 13.19 6.75 11.48
CA GLU A 123 14.56 6.28 11.24
C GLU A 123 14.54 4.92 10.54
N GLY A 124 15.17 4.83 9.36
CA GLY A 124 15.30 3.59 8.57
C GLY A 124 14.22 3.35 7.50
N ALA A 125 13.14 4.13 7.48
CA ALA A 125 12.11 4.08 6.42
C ALA A 125 12.40 5.04 5.26
N ASP A 126 13.18 6.09 5.51
CA ASP A 126 13.59 7.05 4.51
C ASP A 126 14.87 6.54 3.81
N VAL A 127 14.72 5.98 2.60
CA VAL A 127 15.86 5.66 1.73
C VAL A 127 16.20 6.88 0.90
N TYR A 128 17.44 7.35 1.04
CA TYR A 128 17.94 8.49 0.28
C TYR A 128 17.92 8.18 -1.22
N GLY A 129 17.38 9.09 -2.03
CA GLY A 129 17.31 8.96 -3.48
C GLY A 129 16.15 8.11 -4.02
N ILE A 130 15.32 7.51 -3.16
CA ILE A 130 14.16 6.70 -3.58
C ILE A 130 12.87 7.43 -3.24
N SER A 131 11.97 7.56 -4.21
CA SER A 131 10.64 8.15 -4.03
C SER A 131 9.75 7.21 -3.21
N PHE A 132 8.84 7.76 -2.40
CA PHE A 132 7.95 6.97 -1.56
C PHE A 132 6.74 7.78 -1.07
N TYR A 133 5.67 7.08 -0.73
CA TYR A 133 4.57 7.58 0.09
C TYR A 133 4.81 7.33 1.58
N CYS A 134 4.58 8.36 2.39
CA CYS A 134 4.69 8.31 3.83
C CYS A 134 3.33 8.37 4.51
N PRO A 135 2.85 7.28 5.15
CA PRO A 135 1.53 7.25 5.78
C PRO A 135 1.43 8.17 7.00
N ARG A 136 2.52 8.32 7.77
CA ARG A 136 2.56 9.07 9.04
C ARG A 136 2.09 10.52 8.89
N ASN A 137 2.46 11.17 7.79
CA ASN A 137 2.17 12.57 7.51
C ASN A 137 1.60 12.77 6.10
N GLN A 138 1.13 11.69 5.47
CA GLN A 138 0.48 11.68 4.15
C GLN A 138 1.30 12.45 3.12
N THR A 139 2.61 12.16 3.03
CA THR A 139 3.53 12.89 2.14
C THR A 139 4.08 11.97 1.08
N ILE A 140 3.96 12.37 -0.19
CA ILE A 140 4.68 11.75 -1.31
C ILE A 140 6.00 12.49 -1.49
N ARG A 141 7.11 11.79 -1.24
CA ARG A 141 8.45 12.26 -1.58
C ARG A 141 8.79 11.81 -2.99
N ILE A 142 9.21 12.76 -3.83
CA ILE A 142 9.67 12.49 -5.19
C ILE A 142 11.12 12.94 -5.29
N TRP A 143 12.04 11.99 -5.48
CA TRP A 143 13.41 12.30 -5.84
C TRP A 143 13.54 12.41 -7.35
N THR A 144 14.09 13.52 -7.81
CA THR A 144 14.40 13.75 -9.21
C THR A 144 15.89 13.56 -9.45
N TYR A 145 16.25 13.05 -10.61
CA TYR A 145 17.62 12.84 -11.06
C TYR A 145 17.92 13.64 -12.34
N ASP A 146 19.16 13.56 -12.82
CA ASP A 146 19.55 14.17 -14.09
C ASP A 146 18.72 13.60 -15.25
N SER A 147 18.01 14.46 -15.97
CA SER A 147 17.08 14.11 -17.06
C SER A 147 15.70 13.61 -16.60
N PHE A 148 15.33 13.76 -15.32
CA PHE A 148 13.98 13.52 -14.83
C PHE A 148 12.95 14.32 -15.65
N ASN A 149 12.05 13.61 -16.32
CA ASN A 149 11.13 14.16 -17.30
C ASN A 149 9.65 14.03 -16.83
N GLU A 150 8.72 14.47 -17.67
CA GLU A 150 7.30 14.48 -17.34
C GLU A 150 6.73 13.06 -17.14
N LEU A 151 7.20 12.10 -17.93
CA LEU A 151 6.82 10.69 -17.86
C LEU A 151 7.25 10.07 -16.53
N ASP A 152 8.51 10.34 -16.12
CA ASP A 152 9.05 9.89 -14.84
C ASP A 152 8.23 10.43 -13.67
N LEU A 153 7.88 11.73 -13.73
CA LEU A 153 7.05 12.34 -12.69
C LEU A 153 5.69 11.68 -12.60
N VAL A 154 4.99 11.49 -13.73
CA VAL A 154 3.66 10.90 -13.72
C VAL A 154 3.70 9.48 -13.19
N ARG A 155 4.63 8.65 -13.65
CA ARG A 155 4.84 7.28 -13.17
C ARG A 155 5.01 7.21 -11.65
N VAL A 156 5.97 7.98 -11.12
CA VAL A 156 6.24 8.01 -9.68
C VAL A 156 5.03 8.57 -8.94
N ALA A 157 4.47 9.70 -9.38
CA ALA A 157 3.35 10.34 -8.71
C ALA A 157 2.12 9.41 -8.62
N THR A 158 1.75 8.73 -9.71
CA THR A 158 0.59 7.83 -9.71
C THR A 158 0.86 6.53 -8.95
N HIS A 159 2.10 6.03 -8.95
CA HIS A 159 2.51 4.89 -8.14
C HIS A 159 2.41 5.20 -6.63
N GLU A 160 3.04 6.28 -6.18
CA GLU A 160 3.02 6.68 -4.77
C GLU A 160 1.61 7.09 -4.32
N TYR A 161 0.79 7.64 -5.22
CA TYR A 161 -0.62 7.85 -4.93
C TYR A 161 -1.40 6.53 -4.80
N GLY A 162 -0.98 5.47 -5.49
CA GLY A 162 -1.47 4.11 -5.26
C GLY A 162 -1.28 3.66 -3.81
N HIS A 163 -0.10 3.90 -3.23
CA HIS A 163 0.13 3.66 -1.80
C HIS A 163 -0.72 4.55 -0.90
N HIS A 164 -0.92 5.82 -1.29
CA HIS A 164 -1.85 6.71 -0.58
C HIS A 164 -3.27 6.13 -0.52
N LEU A 165 -3.77 5.56 -1.63
CA LEU A 165 -5.06 4.86 -1.67
C LEU A 165 -5.06 3.60 -0.81
N GLN A 166 -3.98 2.82 -0.84
CA GLN A 166 -3.86 1.63 0.00
C GLN A 166 -3.91 1.97 1.49
N GLU A 167 -3.24 3.03 1.93
CA GLU A 167 -3.33 3.49 3.31
C GLU A 167 -4.70 4.06 3.65
N ALA A 168 -5.30 4.86 2.76
CA ALA A 168 -6.65 5.39 2.96
C ALA A 168 -7.70 4.27 3.13
N MET A 169 -7.53 3.17 2.40
CA MET A 169 -8.36 1.96 2.50
C MET A 169 -8.02 1.07 3.71
N GLY A 170 -6.90 1.34 4.39
CA GLY A 170 -6.40 0.57 5.53
C GLY A 170 -5.68 -0.72 5.15
N ILE A 171 -5.29 -0.90 3.88
CA ILE A 171 -4.56 -2.07 3.39
C ILE A 171 -3.14 -2.08 3.98
N GLU A 172 -2.43 -0.96 3.93
CA GLU A 172 -1.05 -0.85 4.40
C GLU A 172 -0.96 -1.11 5.91
N SER A 173 -1.78 -0.44 6.73
CA SER A 173 -1.84 -0.69 8.18
C SER A 173 -2.17 -2.14 8.55
N GLN A 174 -3.03 -2.80 7.77
CA GLN A 174 -3.35 -4.22 7.99
C GLN A 174 -2.18 -5.13 7.62
N LEU A 175 -1.54 -4.90 6.47
CA LEU A 175 -0.36 -5.63 6.05
C LEU A 175 0.78 -5.44 7.06
N SER A 176 1.07 -4.22 7.50
CA SER A 176 2.09 -3.94 8.51
C SER A 176 1.87 -4.75 9.80
N SER A 177 0.62 -4.81 10.27
CA SER A 177 0.22 -5.62 11.44
C SER A 177 0.37 -7.13 11.21
N LEU A 178 0.14 -7.60 9.99
CA LEU A 178 0.28 -9.01 9.60
C LEU A 178 1.75 -9.41 9.43
N ALA A 179 2.55 -8.59 8.75
CA ALA A 179 3.98 -8.80 8.52
C ALA A 179 4.76 -8.83 9.84
N ALA A 180 4.44 -7.95 10.80
CA ALA A 180 5.10 -7.88 12.10
C ALA A 180 5.00 -9.17 12.95
N ARG A 181 4.08 -10.07 12.61
CA ARG A 181 3.84 -11.33 13.32
C ARG A 181 4.08 -12.58 12.46
N GLU A 182 4.46 -12.39 11.20
CA GLU A 182 4.84 -13.48 10.30
C GLU A 182 6.33 -13.81 10.48
N ASN A 183 6.66 -15.09 10.59
CA ASN A 183 8.04 -15.55 10.78
C ASN A 183 8.67 -16.04 9.47
N ASP A 184 7.87 -16.35 8.44
CA ASP A 184 8.39 -16.68 7.12
C ASP A 184 8.68 -15.40 6.33
N HIS A 185 9.97 -15.06 6.20
CA HIS A 185 10.43 -13.93 5.41
C HIS A 185 9.96 -13.98 3.96
N ARG A 186 9.83 -15.18 3.36
CA ARG A 186 9.35 -15.33 1.98
C ARG A 186 7.88 -14.91 1.86
N GLU A 187 7.07 -15.22 2.87
CA GLU A 187 5.66 -14.81 2.89
C GLU A 187 5.52 -13.31 3.11
N VAL A 188 6.32 -12.71 4.02
CA VAL A 188 6.37 -11.25 4.18
C VAL A 188 6.73 -10.56 2.87
N MET A 189 7.79 -11.03 2.20
CA MET A 189 8.22 -10.49 0.92
C MET A 189 7.13 -10.61 -0.16
N LEU A 190 6.49 -11.77 -0.27
CA LEU A 190 5.42 -11.97 -1.23
C LEU A 190 4.22 -11.03 -0.98
N MET A 191 3.85 -10.83 0.29
CA MET A 191 2.78 -9.89 0.63
C MET A 191 3.16 -8.44 0.29
N THR A 192 4.41 -8.05 0.50
CA THR A 192 4.92 -6.73 0.07
C THR A 192 4.89 -6.60 -1.45
N GLN A 193 5.38 -7.59 -2.20
CA GLN A 193 5.35 -7.56 -3.67
C GLN A 193 3.91 -7.49 -4.22
N ARG A 194 2.91 -8.06 -3.54
CA ARG A 194 1.49 -7.90 -3.89
C ARG A 194 0.99 -6.47 -3.66
N LEU A 195 1.44 -5.82 -2.59
CA LEU A 195 1.15 -4.41 -2.31
C LEU A 195 1.73 -3.52 -3.42
N GLU A 196 3.01 -3.70 -3.76
CA GLU A 196 3.71 -2.96 -4.82
C GLU A 196 3.08 -3.19 -6.19
N ALA A 197 2.79 -4.44 -6.56
CA ALA A 197 2.09 -4.77 -7.80
C ALA A 197 0.73 -4.07 -7.92
N GLN A 198 0.00 -3.93 -6.80
CA GLN A 198 -1.27 -3.23 -6.79
C GLN A 198 -1.08 -1.73 -6.98
N ALA A 199 -0.11 -1.13 -6.30
CA ALA A 199 0.22 0.28 -6.50
C ALA A 199 0.57 0.57 -7.97
N GLU A 200 1.33 -0.32 -8.61
CA GLU A 200 1.67 -0.22 -10.03
C GLU A 200 0.45 -0.40 -10.96
N CYS A 201 -0.47 -1.31 -10.65
CA CYS A 201 -1.72 -1.43 -11.40
C CYS A 201 -2.62 -0.20 -11.25
N LEU A 202 -2.77 0.32 -10.02
CA LEU A 202 -3.51 1.56 -9.74
C LEU A 202 -2.86 2.76 -10.43
N SER A 203 -1.52 2.76 -10.55
CA SER A 203 -0.74 3.74 -11.31
C SER A 203 -1.15 3.74 -12.77
N GLY A 204 -1.25 2.56 -13.40
CA GLY A 204 -1.72 2.41 -14.78
C GLY A 204 -3.15 2.90 -15.00
N VAL A 205 -4.08 2.55 -14.09
CA VAL A 205 -5.47 3.05 -14.11
C VAL A 205 -5.49 4.59 -14.05
N SER A 206 -4.74 5.14 -13.10
CA SER A 206 -4.67 6.58 -12.85
C SER A 206 -4.07 7.33 -14.02
N ALA A 207 -2.88 6.93 -14.47
CA ALA A 207 -2.19 7.57 -15.58
C ALA A 207 -3.03 7.54 -16.87
N ASN A 208 -3.71 6.43 -17.16
CA ASN A 208 -4.58 6.34 -18.34
C ASN A 208 -5.74 7.33 -18.28
N HIS A 209 -6.32 7.52 -17.10
CA HIS A 209 -7.48 8.38 -16.92
C HIS A 209 -7.11 9.85 -16.97
N ILE A 210 -5.98 10.24 -16.36
CA ILE A 210 -5.61 11.66 -16.23
C ILE A 210 -4.73 12.15 -17.38
N LEU A 211 -3.83 11.31 -17.91
CA LEU A 211 -2.81 11.65 -18.90
C LEU A 211 -2.56 10.47 -19.86
N PRO A 212 -3.57 10.05 -20.66
CA PRO A 212 -3.52 8.80 -21.45
C PRO A 212 -2.32 8.69 -22.39
N TYR A 213 -1.88 9.82 -22.96
CA TYR A 213 -0.69 9.85 -23.82
C TYR A 213 0.58 9.43 -23.08
N LEU A 214 0.78 9.89 -21.83
CA LEU A 214 1.93 9.51 -21.01
C LEU A 214 1.80 8.07 -20.49
N ALA A 215 0.59 7.60 -20.22
CA ALA A 215 0.37 6.19 -19.89
C ALA A 215 0.76 5.26 -21.07
N GLU A 216 0.38 5.62 -22.29
CA GLU A 216 0.74 4.83 -23.48
C GLU A 216 2.24 4.88 -23.77
N LEU A 217 2.91 6.03 -23.57
CA LEU A 217 4.37 6.13 -23.65
C LEU A 217 5.07 5.28 -22.58
N SER A 218 4.53 5.26 -21.37
CA SER A 218 5.05 4.49 -20.24
C SER A 218 5.26 3.02 -20.56
N VAL A 219 4.34 2.41 -21.32
CA VAL A 219 4.43 0.99 -21.70
C VAL A 219 5.41 0.75 -22.85
N GLN A 220 5.66 1.76 -23.69
CA GLN A 220 6.52 1.65 -24.88
C GLN A 220 8.00 1.92 -24.60
N GLU A 221 8.32 2.66 -23.55
CA GLU A 221 9.68 3.10 -23.28
C GLU A 221 10.43 2.10 -22.40
N ASP A 222 11.44 1.46 -22.99
CA ASP A 222 12.26 0.46 -22.32
C ASP A 222 13.20 1.09 -21.27
N ASP A 223 13.60 2.35 -21.49
CA ASP A 223 14.59 3.09 -20.68
C ASP A 223 13.99 3.79 -19.43
N ILE A 224 12.69 3.63 -19.14
CA ILE A 224 12.11 4.10 -17.88
C ILE A 224 12.70 3.28 -16.73
N ASP A 225 13.17 3.98 -15.70
CA ASP A 225 13.63 3.37 -14.46
C ASP A 225 12.43 2.77 -13.70
N ILE A 226 12.30 1.45 -13.75
CA ILE A 226 11.25 0.70 -13.07
C ILE A 226 11.93 -0.19 -12.02
N PRO A 227 11.54 -0.11 -10.74
CA PRO A 227 12.05 -0.99 -9.69
C PRO A 227 11.84 -2.48 -9.98
N GLY A 228 12.64 -3.37 -9.35
CA GLY A 228 12.45 -4.82 -9.43
C GLY A 228 13.46 -5.63 -10.24
N GLU A 229 14.77 -5.40 -10.06
CA GLU A 229 15.82 -6.26 -10.67
C GLU A 229 16.27 -7.42 -9.76
N ASP A 230 16.11 -7.29 -8.44
CA ASP A 230 16.53 -8.29 -7.45
C ASP A 230 15.31 -9.12 -6.98
N PRO A 231 15.38 -10.47 -6.94
CA PRO A 231 14.33 -11.30 -6.35
C PRO A 231 14.06 -11.06 -4.85
N GLU A 232 14.98 -10.40 -4.15
CA GLU A 232 14.83 -9.90 -2.78
C GLU A 232 14.32 -8.46 -2.70
N ASP A 233 14.04 -7.82 -3.84
CA ASP A 233 13.40 -6.51 -3.92
C ASP A 233 11.95 -6.61 -3.44
N THR A 234 11.50 -5.55 -2.76
CA THR A 234 10.10 -5.40 -2.35
C THR A 234 9.18 -5.26 -3.55
N HIS A 235 9.71 -4.80 -4.68
CA HIS A 235 8.98 -4.69 -5.94
C HIS A 235 8.97 -6.03 -6.71
N PRO A 236 7.90 -6.32 -7.47
CA PRO A 236 7.88 -7.37 -8.49
C PRO A 236 9.02 -7.21 -9.48
N SER A 237 9.39 -8.28 -10.21
CA SER A 237 10.30 -8.10 -11.34
C SER A 237 9.83 -6.99 -12.29
N GLN A 238 10.76 -6.28 -12.93
CA GLN A 238 10.42 -5.22 -13.90
C GLN A 238 9.38 -5.67 -14.95
N ALA A 239 9.46 -6.92 -15.41
CA ALA A 239 8.49 -7.49 -16.35
C ALA A 239 7.08 -7.57 -15.74
N ASN A 240 6.96 -8.00 -14.49
CA ASN A 240 5.69 -8.06 -13.77
C ASN A 240 5.17 -6.65 -13.42
N ASN A 241 6.05 -5.71 -13.05
CA ASN A 241 5.66 -4.31 -12.85
C ASN A 241 5.07 -3.70 -14.13
N ARG A 242 5.77 -3.84 -15.27
CA ARG A 242 5.23 -3.38 -16.57
C ARG A 242 3.92 -4.07 -16.92
N MET A 243 3.79 -5.37 -16.63
CA MET A 243 2.55 -6.11 -16.83
C MET A 243 1.40 -5.54 -16.00
N TRP A 244 1.59 -5.30 -14.70
CA TRP A 244 0.55 -4.76 -13.82
C TRP A 244 0.15 -3.34 -14.18
N PHE A 245 1.11 -2.47 -14.50
CA PHE A 245 0.82 -1.13 -15.03
C PHE A 245 -0.04 -1.21 -16.29
N ASN A 246 0.39 -2.00 -17.27
CA ASN A 246 -0.33 -2.14 -18.55
C ASN A 246 -1.72 -2.75 -18.35
N ARG A 247 -1.86 -3.70 -17.42
CA ARG A 247 -3.15 -4.30 -17.06
C ARG A 247 -4.11 -3.24 -16.51
N GLY A 248 -3.69 -2.44 -15.54
CA GLY A 248 -4.50 -1.34 -15.02
C GLY A 248 -4.86 -0.31 -16.08
N MET A 249 -3.89 0.05 -16.94
CA MET A 249 -4.09 0.99 -18.04
C MET A 249 -5.12 0.51 -19.08
N GLN A 250 -5.06 -0.77 -19.48
CA GLN A 250 -5.89 -1.31 -20.56
C GLN A 250 -7.23 -1.89 -20.07
N GLU A 251 -7.22 -2.55 -18.92
CA GLU A 251 -8.35 -3.36 -18.42
C GLU A 251 -9.10 -2.67 -17.27
N GLY A 252 -8.53 -1.60 -16.70
CA GLY A 252 -9.15 -0.81 -15.65
C GLY A 252 -9.05 -1.46 -14.26
N LEU A 253 -9.75 -0.86 -13.29
CA LEU A 253 -9.58 -1.12 -11.87
C LEU A 253 -9.86 -2.57 -11.43
N SER A 254 -10.85 -3.23 -12.03
CA SER A 254 -11.20 -4.63 -11.71
C SER A 254 -10.09 -5.62 -12.03
N SER A 255 -9.09 -5.21 -12.81
CA SER A 255 -7.95 -6.05 -13.15
C SER A 255 -6.84 -6.04 -12.10
N CYS A 256 -6.92 -5.17 -11.08
CA CYS A 256 -5.86 -4.94 -10.08
C CYS A 256 -5.95 -5.82 -8.82
N ASP A 257 -6.61 -6.98 -8.87
CA ASP A 257 -6.61 -7.96 -7.77
C ASP A 257 -5.29 -8.74 -7.71
N THR A 258 -4.26 -8.09 -7.17
CA THR A 258 -2.93 -8.68 -6.98
C THR A 258 -2.88 -9.63 -5.80
N TRP A 259 -3.84 -9.59 -4.88
CA TRP A 259 -3.86 -10.44 -3.69
C TRP A 259 -4.35 -11.86 -3.98
N ASN A 260 -5.10 -12.05 -5.07
CA ASN A 260 -5.51 -13.37 -5.54
C ASN A 260 -4.76 -13.84 -6.79
N ALA A 261 -3.83 -13.02 -7.31
CA ALA A 261 -2.99 -13.38 -8.44
C ALA A 261 -2.01 -14.53 -8.09
N PRO A 262 -1.65 -15.39 -9.06
CA PRO A 262 -0.62 -16.41 -8.85
C PRO A 262 0.74 -15.79 -8.54
N GLU A 263 1.58 -16.45 -7.74
CA GLU A 263 2.92 -15.94 -7.40
C GLU A 263 3.78 -15.64 -8.64
N SER A 264 3.58 -16.35 -9.74
CA SER A 264 4.31 -16.13 -11.01
C SER A 264 4.01 -14.78 -11.66
N GLU A 265 2.91 -14.13 -11.28
CA GLU A 265 2.56 -12.77 -11.71
C GLU A 265 3.03 -11.70 -10.72
N ILE A 266 3.57 -12.11 -9.57
CA ILE A 266 4.01 -11.21 -8.50
C ILE A 266 5.54 -11.18 -8.38
N ARG A 267 6.22 -12.31 -8.58
CA ARG A 267 7.68 -12.44 -8.47
C ARG A 267 8.35 -12.25 -9.83
#